data_AF-A0A1S3CN63-F1
#
_entry.id   AF-A0A1S3CN63-F1
#
_cell.length_a   1.000
_cell.length_b   1.000
_cell.length_c   1.000
_cell.angle_alpha   90.00
_cell.angle_beta   90.00
_cell.angle_gamma   90.00
#
_symmetry.space_group_name_H-M   'P 1'
#
loop_
_entity.id
_entity.type
_entity.pdbx_description
1 polymer ?
#
loop_
_entity_poly.entity_id
_entity_poly.type
_entity_poly.pdbx_seq_one_letter_code
_entity_poly.pdbx_strand_id
1 'polypeptide(L)'
;MKHIVKILTLLVAISALWIGLLQTSILPHGHTWLLPIYFIVSLGCYGLLMVGVGLMTFPTCPAEGLLLQKDIDEAKEYLKKKGVDINSN
;
A
#
# COMPACT_ATOMS: atom_id res chain seq x y z
N MET A 1 -26.83 -12.25 -1.42
CA MET A 1 -26.30 -13.48 -0.78
C MET A 1 -25.58 -14.42 -1.77
N LYS A 2 -26.16 -14.78 -2.92
CA LYS A 2 -25.53 -15.71 -3.89
C LYS A 2 -24.13 -15.30 -4.40
N HIS A 3 -23.89 -14.00 -4.59
CA HIS A 3 -22.56 -13.49 -5.00
C HIS A 3 -21.51 -13.61 -3.90
N ILE A 4 -21.88 -13.33 -2.65
CA ILE A 4 -20.99 -13.44 -1.49
C ILE A 4 -20.52 -14.88 -1.33
N VAL A 5 -21.43 -15.86 -1.44
CA VAL A 5 -21.09 -17.28 -1.34
C VAL A 5 -20.17 -17.72 -2.48
N LYS A 6 -20.38 -17.22 -3.71
CA LYS A 6 -19.48 -17.48 -4.87
C LYS A 6 -18.08 -16.92 -4.68
N ILE A 7 -17.97 -15.71 -4.13
CA ILE A 7 -16.69 -15.07 -3.83
C ILE A 7 -15.99 -15.82 -2.70
N LEU A 8 -16.73 -16.23 -1.68
CA LEU A 8 -16.19 -17.01 -0.57
C LEU A 8 -15.68 -18.38 -1.03
N THR A 9 -16.43 -19.08 -1.88
CA THR A 9 -16.01 -20.39 -2.41
C THR A 9 -14.82 -20.28 -3.35
N LEU A 10 -14.75 -19.23 -4.19
CA LEU A 10 -13.57 -18.94 -5.01
C LEU A 10 -12.34 -18.66 -4.14
N LEU A 11 -12.50 -17.86 -3.09
CA LEU A 11 -11.43 -17.55 -2.14
C LEU A 11 -10.91 -18.81 -1.44
N VAL A 12 -11.82 -19.68 -1.01
CA VAL A 12 -11.48 -20.97 -0.37
C VAL A 12 -10.83 -21.93 -1.36
N ALA A 13 -11.27 -21.97 -2.61
CA ALA A 13 -10.66 -22.82 -3.63
C ALA A 13 -9.25 -22.35 -3.99
N ILE A 14 -9.04 -21.04 -4.11
CA ILE A 14 -7.73 -20.44 -4.41
C ILE A 14 -6.78 -20.66 -3.23
N SER A 15 -7.22 -20.48 -1.99
CA SER A 15 -6.39 -20.73 -0.82
C SER A 15 -6.03 -22.21 -0.67
N ALA A 16 -6.98 -23.12 -0.89
CA ALA A 16 -6.73 -24.57 -0.87
C ALA A 16 -5.76 -25.00 -1.98
N LEU A 17 -5.89 -24.43 -3.18
CA LEU A 17 -4.97 -24.68 -4.30
C LEU A 17 -3.56 -24.21 -3.98
N TRP A 18 -3.43 -23.00 -3.41
CA TRP A 18 -2.15 -22.44 -2.98
C TRP A 18 -1.49 -23.28 -1.88
N ILE A 19 -2.26 -23.70 -0.87
CA ILE A 19 -1.78 -24.55 0.22
C ILE A 19 -1.32 -25.91 -0.31
N GLY A 20 -2.10 -26.51 -1.24
CA GLY A 20 -1.73 -27.75 -1.91
C GLY A 20 -0.43 -27.64 -2.68
N LEU A 21 -0.26 -26.58 -3.48
CA LEU A 21 0.98 -26.31 -4.21
C LEU A 21 2.17 -26.15 -3.25
N LEU A 22 1.99 -25.40 -2.15
CA LEU A 22 3.01 -25.18 -1.12
C LEU A 22 3.44 -26.50 -0.47
N GLN A 23 2.47 -27.36 -0.17
CA GLN A 23 2.70 -28.66 0.45
C GLN A 23 3.47 -29.61 -0.48
N THR A 24 3.26 -29.52 -1.80
CA THR A 24 3.96 -30.35 -2.79
C THR A 24 5.41 -29.91 -3.03
N SER A 25 5.70 -28.61 -2.94
CA SER A 25 6.97 -28.06 -3.40
C SER A 25 8.04 -27.98 -2.31
N ILE A 26 7.66 -27.91 -1.03
CA ILE A 26 8.58 -27.43 0.03
C ILE A 26 8.64 -28.34 1.28
N LEU A 27 7.66 -29.22 1.55
CA LEU A 27 7.52 -29.83 2.88
C LEU A 27 7.79 -31.35 2.91
N PRO A 28 8.85 -31.81 3.61
CA PRO A 28 8.94 -33.19 4.08
C PRO A 28 7.83 -33.45 5.10
N HIS A 29 7.20 -34.63 5.03
CA HIS A 29 5.99 -35.07 5.75
C HIS A 29 5.93 -34.84 7.29
N GLY A 30 7.00 -34.37 7.93
CA GLY A 30 7.08 -34.13 9.38
C GLY A 30 6.87 -32.67 9.84
N HIS A 31 6.92 -31.68 8.94
CA HIS A 31 6.91 -30.24 9.33
C HIS A 31 5.66 -29.48 8.86
N THR A 32 4.57 -30.19 8.61
CA THR A 32 3.28 -29.59 8.18
C THR A 32 2.69 -28.64 9.21
N TRP A 33 3.10 -28.73 10.49
CA TRP A 33 2.70 -27.81 11.56
C TRP A 33 3.23 -26.38 11.37
N LEU A 34 4.30 -26.19 10.60
CA LEU A 34 4.89 -24.86 10.33
C LEU A 34 4.21 -24.12 9.18
N LEU A 35 3.31 -24.77 8.45
CA LEU A 35 2.58 -24.22 7.31
C LEU A 35 1.88 -22.87 7.61
N PRO A 36 1.17 -22.67 8.74
CA PRO A 36 0.61 -21.36 9.09
C PRO A 36 1.66 -20.26 9.28
N ILE A 37 2.86 -20.61 9.79
CA ILE A 37 3.94 -19.63 9.98
C ILE A 37 4.50 -19.19 8.63
N TYR A 38 4.72 -20.13 7.70
CA TYR A 38 5.14 -19.80 6.33
C TYR A 38 4.11 -18.94 5.61
N PHE A 39 2.83 -19.19 5.82
CA PHE A 39 1.76 -18.36 5.27
C PHE A 39 1.83 -16.93 5.79
N ILE A 40 1.98 -16.73 7.10
CA ILE A 40 2.13 -15.40 7.71
C ILE A 40 3.35 -14.66 7.16
N VAL A 41 4.49 -15.35 7.02
CA VAL A 41 5.72 -14.75 6.46
C VAL A 41 5.52 -14.33 5.00
N SER A 42 4.88 -15.18 4.19
CA SER A 42 4.59 -14.85 2.78
C SER A 42 3.63 -13.66 2.63
N LEU A 43 2.59 -13.61 3.47
CA LEU A 43 1.64 -12.50 3.53
C LEU A 43 2.32 -11.19 3.97
N GLY A 44 3.21 -11.28 4.97
CA GLY A 44 4.01 -10.15 5.41
C GLY A 44 4.93 -9.61 4.31
N CYS A 45 5.59 -10.50 3.56
CA CYS A 45 6.44 -10.12 2.43
C CYS A 45 5.62 -9.46 1.31
N TYR A 46 4.46 -10.01 0.97
CA TYR A 46 3.54 -9.40 0.01
C TYR A 46 3.07 -8.01 0.45
N GLY A 47 2.70 -7.85 1.73
CA GLY A 47 2.29 -6.57 2.30
C GLY A 47 3.39 -5.51 2.25
N LEU A 48 4.63 -5.88 2.60
CA LEU A 48 5.78 -4.99 2.53
C LEU A 48 6.07 -4.55 1.09
N LEU A 49 5.96 -5.46 0.11
CA LEU A 49 6.12 -5.11 -1.30
C LEU A 49 5.03 -4.15 -1.78
N MET A 50 3.77 -4.41 -1.43
CA MET A 50 2.64 -3.52 -1.75
C MET A 50 2.86 -2.11 -1.19
N VAL A 51 3.27 -2.00 0.07
CA VAL A 51 3.57 -0.71 0.72
C VAL A 51 4.80 -0.06 0.07
N GLY A 52 5.86 -0.83 -0.21
CA GLY A 52 7.06 -0.32 -0.86
C GLY A 52 6.81 0.23 -2.26
N VAL A 53 6.02 -0.48 -3.07
CA VAL A 53 5.57 0.00 -4.39
C VAL A 53 4.68 1.22 -4.24
N GLY A 54 3.76 1.25 -3.27
CA GLY A 54 2.94 2.42 -2.98
C GLY A 54 3.76 3.65 -2.59
N LEU A 55 4.84 3.45 -1.82
CA LEU A 55 5.78 4.53 -1.46
C LEU A 55 6.57 5.02 -2.67
N MET A 56 7.10 4.10 -3.49
CA MET A 56 7.82 4.46 -4.72
C MET A 56 6.92 5.11 -5.77
N THR A 57 5.63 4.74 -5.77
CA THR A 57 4.61 5.25 -6.69
C THR A 57 3.78 6.35 -6.05
N PHE A 58 4.25 6.98 -4.95
CA PHE A 58 3.61 8.21 -4.49
C PHE A 58 3.56 9.16 -5.68
N PRO A 59 2.35 9.57 -6.13
CA PRO A 59 2.25 10.54 -7.21
C PRO A 59 2.80 11.84 -6.66
N THR A 60 4.09 12.06 -6.91
CA THR A 60 4.71 13.36 -6.73
C THR A 60 4.12 14.21 -7.83
N CYS A 61 2.91 14.75 -7.61
CA CYS A 61 2.23 15.65 -8.54
C CYS A 61 3.09 16.91 -8.66
N PRO A 62 4.02 17.00 -9.63
CA PRO A 62 5.02 18.07 -9.62
C PRO A 62 4.36 19.39 -10.03
N ALA A 63 3.31 19.29 -10.85
CA ALA A 63 2.45 20.39 -11.25
C ALA A 63 1.68 20.97 -10.05
N GLU A 64 1.12 20.14 -9.17
CA GLU A 64 0.35 20.63 -8.02
C GLU A 64 1.23 21.26 -6.95
N GLY A 65 2.44 20.73 -6.72
CA GLY A 65 3.44 21.39 -5.88
C GLY A 65 3.88 22.76 -6.42
N LEU A 66 3.97 22.91 -7.75
CA LEU A 66 4.31 24.18 -8.39
C LEU A 66 3.17 25.21 -8.31
N LEU A 67 1.92 24.78 -8.47
CA LEU A 67 0.76 25.65 -8.29
C LEU A 67 0.64 26.12 -6.84
N LEU A 68 0.84 25.23 -5.87
CA LEU A 68 0.80 25.57 -4.46
C LEU A 68 1.90 26.57 -4.06
N GLN A 69 3.10 26.47 -4.62
CA GLN A 69 4.15 27.47 -4.44
C GLN A 69 3.73 28.84 -4.99
N LYS A 70 3.11 28.91 -6.16
CA LYS A 70 2.60 30.16 -6.73
C LYS A 70 1.53 30.80 -5.85
N ASP A 71 0.61 30.00 -5.33
CA ASP A 71 -0.45 30.50 -4.43
C ASP A 71 0.14 31.07 -3.12
N ILE A 72 1.20 30.45 -2.60
CA ILE A 72 1.94 30.96 -1.44
C ILE A 72 2.60 32.30 -1.73
N ASP A 73 3.25 32.45 -2.88
CA ASP A 73 3.92 33.70 -3.26
C ASP A 73 2.91 34.83 -3.51
N GLU A 74 1.78 34.55 -4.15
CA GLU A 74 0.70 35.51 -4.34
C GLU A 74 0.09 35.96 -3.00
N ALA A 75 -0.15 35.02 -2.08
CA ALA A 75 -0.63 35.33 -0.74
C ALA A 75 0.36 36.20 0.05
N LYS A 76 1.67 35.94 -0.07
CA LYS A 76 2.73 36.76 0.54
C LYS A 76 2.72 38.18 -0.02
N GLU A 77 2.61 38.36 -1.33
CA GLU A 77 2.54 39.68 -1.95
C GLU A 77 1.28 40.45 -1.52
N TYR A 78 0.13 39.78 -1.45
CA TYR A 78 -1.12 40.38 -1.01
C TYR A 78 -1.04 40.89 0.43
N LEU A 79 -0.45 40.10 1.33
CA LEU A 79 -0.25 40.49 2.73
C LEU A 79 0.77 41.61 2.89
N LYS A 80 1.83 41.61 2.08
CA LYS A 80 2.80 42.71 2.03
C LYS A 80 2.14 44.02 1.57
N LYS A 81 1.25 43.97 0.58
CA LYS A 81 0.42 45.13 0.16
C LYS A 81 -0.48 45.64 1.28
N LYS A 82 -0.92 44.77 2.20
CA LYS A 82 -1.68 45.13 3.40
C LYS A 82 -0.81 45.56 4.59
N GLY A 83 0.51 45.64 4.43
CA GLY A 83 1.44 46.07 5.47
C GLY A 83 1.79 45.00 6.51
N VAL A 84 1.49 43.72 6.24
CA VAL A 84 1.85 42.58 7.10
C VAL A 84 3.09 41.90 6.51
N ASP A 85 4.23 42.03 7.20
CA ASP A 85 5.46 41.35 6.80
C ASP A 85 5.53 39.95 7.42
N ILE A 86 5.62 38.92 6.58
CA ILE A 86 5.61 37.50 6.97
C ILE A 86 7.01 36.88 6.91
N ASN A 87 8.05 37.68 6.67
CA ASN A 87 9.44 37.22 6.57
C ASN A 87 10.22 37.40 7.88
N SER A 88 9.52 37.70 8.98
CA SER A 88 10.13 37.73 10.30
C SER A 88 10.36 36.29 10.78
N ASN A 89 11.62 35.87 10.74
CA ASN A 89 12.13 34.63 11.34
C ASN A 89 11.90 34.58 12.85
#